data_AF-A0AAN6P4M3-F1
#
_entry.id   AF-A0AAN6P4M3-F1
#
_cell.length_a   1.000
_cell.length_b   1.000
_cell.length_c   1.000
_cell.angle_alpha   90.00
_cell.angle_beta   90.00
_cell.angle_gamma   90.00
#
_symmetry.space_group_name_H-M   'P 1'
#
loop_
_entity.id
_entity.type
_entity.pdbx_description
1 polymer ?
#
loop_
_entity_poly.entity_id
_entity_poly.type
_entity_poly.pdbx_seq_one_letter_code
_entity_poly.pdbx_strand_id
1 'polypeptide(L)'
;MSFDQLSSLEAGRRRNTGSGQFSDDPEFQRLSQDLMNKLFRLNGNNQRLQGEVGHLGTRRDTPRVRERVHELIEESRDLFKEVGEGVKKVQTWEDVTPTQKYMQQKLSREFQSSLSEFQSLQRTALDKQKASVTAARSVIDATDPSHSSHPLLDEPQLLQQHEQELTHLAPQSEVDFQDALILEREEEIRNIEQGVGDLNVLFQQVAQIVSEQGETLDTIANNVENVRDDTAGADRELRSAARYQKNARGKACCLLLILSVILTIVLLAVFLG
;
A
#
# COMPACT_ATOMS: atom_id res chain seq x y z
N MET A 1 38.31 5.70 -54.60
CA MET A 1 36.96 5.34 -55.07
C MET A 1 36.05 5.30 -53.85
N SER A 2 35.02 6.14 -53.86
CA SER A 2 34.10 6.42 -52.75
C SER A 2 33.03 5.33 -52.66
N PHE A 3 33.00 4.61 -51.55
CA PHE A 3 31.96 3.63 -51.21
C PHE A 3 31.05 4.09 -50.04
N ASP A 4 31.05 5.39 -49.72
CA ASP A 4 30.26 5.94 -48.60
C ASP A 4 28.83 6.40 -48.98
N GLN A 5 28.43 6.31 -50.26
CA GLN A 5 27.16 6.90 -50.71
C GLN A 5 25.98 5.92 -50.83
N LEU A 6 26.15 4.62 -50.60
CA LEU A 6 25.07 3.64 -50.80
C LEU A 6 24.26 3.28 -49.55
N SER A 7 24.65 3.71 -48.34
CA SER A 7 23.87 3.41 -47.12
C SER A 7 22.72 4.39 -46.86
N SER A 8 22.65 5.51 -47.60
CA SER A 8 21.66 6.57 -47.35
C SER A 8 20.35 6.43 -48.13
N LEU A 9 20.28 5.49 -49.09
CA LEU A 9 19.15 5.37 -50.02
C LEU A 9 18.15 4.24 -49.71
N GLU A 10 18.39 3.44 -48.66
CA GLU A 10 17.51 2.31 -48.28
C GLU A 10 16.84 2.48 -46.91
N ALA A 11 16.90 3.68 -46.33
CA ALA A 11 16.02 4.04 -45.21
C ALA A 11 14.65 4.45 -45.77
N GLY A 12 13.82 3.45 -46.06
CA GLY A 12 12.44 3.64 -46.47
C GLY A 12 11.72 4.62 -45.55
N ARG A 13 11.10 5.65 -46.16
CA ARG A 13 10.13 6.56 -45.53
C ARG A 13 8.99 5.74 -44.92
N ARG A 14 9.16 5.24 -43.69
CA ARG A 14 8.03 4.90 -42.83
C ARG A 14 7.39 6.22 -42.44
N ARG A 15 6.27 6.51 -43.11
CA ARG A 15 5.36 7.59 -42.78
C ARG A 15 4.85 7.31 -41.36
N ASN A 16 5.49 7.94 -40.39
CA ASN A 16 5.13 7.89 -38.97
C ASN A 16 3.84 8.71 -38.75
N THR A 17 2.71 8.16 -39.18
CA THR A 17 1.37 8.64 -38.80
C THR A 17 0.88 7.72 -37.70
N GLY A 18 1.20 8.06 -36.46
CA GLY A 18 0.83 7.25 -35.29
C GLY A 18 1.87 7.27 -34.18
N SER A 19 2.58 8.38 -33.95
CA SER A 19 3.22 8.60 -32.66
C SER A 19 2.14 8.96 -31.63
N GLY A 20 1.41 7.94 -31.17
CA GLY A 20 0.81 7.99 -29.85
C GLY A 20 1.94 8.30 -28.88
N GLN A 21 1.83 9.44 -28.24
CA GLN A 21 2.86 10.08 -27.44
C GLN A 21 3.19 9.17 -26.25
N PHE A 22 4.27 8.39 -26.33
CA PHE A 22 4.90 7.77 -25.17
C PHE A 22 5.52 8.89 -24.34
N SER A 23 4.69 9.60 -23.57
CA SER A 23 5.15 10.51 -22.53
C SER A 23 5.18 9.72 -21.24
N ASP A 24 6.37 9.19 -20.88
CA ASP A 24 6.62 8.85 -19.49
C ASP A 24 6.52 10.15 -18.68
N ASP A 25 5.39 10.35 -18.00
CA ASP A 25 5.18 11.51 -17.15
C ASP A 25 5.93 11.30 -15.81
N PRO A 26 7.01 12.06 -15.56
CA PRO A 26 7.80 11.89 -14.34
C PRO A 26 7.03 12.31 -13.08
N GLU A 27 6.01 13.17 -13.19
CA GLU A 27 5.19 13.56 -12.04
C GLU A 27 4.25 12.43 -11.63
N PHE A 28 3.64 11.76 -12.60
CA PHE A 28 2.82 10.57 -12.35
C PHE A 28 3.63 9.48 -11.63
N GLN A 29 4.85 9.21 -12.10
CA GLN A 29 5.73 8.21 -11.48
C GLN A 29 6.10 8.57 -10.04
N ARG A 30 6.45 9.85 -9.78
CA ARG A 30 6.77 10.33 -8.43
C ARG A 30 5.59 10.22 -7.48
N LEU A 31 4.41 10.66 -7.90
CA LEU A 31 3.20 10.58 -7.09
C LEU A 31 2.81 9.12 -6.82
N SER A 32 2.85 8.27 -7.84
CA SER A 32 2.56 6.84 -7.68
C SER A 32 3.52 6.16 -6.70
N GLN A 33 4.81 6.48 -6.76
CA GLN A 33 5.81 5.94 -5.85
C GLN A 33 5.61 6.43 -4.42
N ASP A 34 5.29 7.72 -4.23
CA ASP A 34 4.95 8.26 -2.91
C ASP A 34 3.74 7.55 -2.32
N LEU A 35 2.67 7.37 -3.11
CA LEU A 35 1.47 6.65 -2.69
C LEU A 35 1.75 5.19 -2.33
N MET A 36 2.54 4.48 -3.13
CA MET A 36 2.96 3.10 -2.81
C MET A 36 3.73 3.04 -1.47
N ASN A 37 4.63 4.00 -1.23
CA ASN A 37 5.38 4.05 0.02
C ASN A 37 4.48 4.34 1.23
N LYS A 38 3.53 5.28 1.10
CA LYS A 38 2.55 5.59 2.15
C LYS A 38 1.61 4.41 2.42
N LEU A 39 1.18 3.72 1.37
CA LEU A 39 0.33 2.55 1.51
C LEU A 39 1.06 1.37 2.17
N PHE A 40 2.35 1.18 1.88
CA PHE A 40 3.16 0.21 2.60
C PHE A 40 3.24 0.52 4.09
N ARG A 41 3.36 1.81 4.46
CA ARG A 41 3.31 2.24 5.86
C ARG A 41 1.95 1.98 6.50
N LEU A 42 0.85 2.29 5.81
CA LEU A 42 -0.51 2.00 6.27
C LEU A 42 -0.71 0.51 6.57
N ASN A 43 -0.26 -0.38 5.68
CA ASN A 43 -0.31 -1.82 5.93
C ASN A 43 0.52 -2.22 7.17
N GLY A 44 1.70 -1.60 7.35
CA GLY A 44 2.49 -1.77 8.57
C GLY A 44 1.76 -1.30 9.83
N ASN A 45 1.08 -0.16 9.77
CA ASN A 45 0.29 0.37 10.87
C ASN A 45 -0.92 -0.52 11.18
N ASN A 46 -1.63 -1.05 10.17
CA ASN A 46 -2.71 -2.03 10.35
C ASN A 46 -2.23 -3.27 11.12
N GLN A 47 -1.09 -3.84 10.73
CA GLN A 47 -0.54 -5.03 11.40
C GLN A 47 -0.16 -4.75 12.87
N ARG A 48 0.41 -3.57 13.16
CA ARG A 48 0.70 -3.15 14.54
C ARG A 48 -0.58 -2.92 15.34
N LEU A 49 -1.53 -2.22 14.75
CA LEU A 49 -2.83 -1.94 15.36
C LEU A 49 -3.57 -3.23 15.66
N GLN A 50 -3.54 -4.22 14.77
CA GLN A 50 -4.11 -5.54 15.01
C GLN A 50 -3.53 -6.22 16.25
N GLY A 51 -2.19 -6.14 16.43
CA GLY A 51 -1.52 -6.66 17.61
C GLY A 51 -1.98 -5.97 18.91
N GLU A 52 -1.98 -4.64 18.92
CA GLU A 52 -2.37 -3.86 20.09
C GLU A 52 -3.85 -3.99 20.43
N VAL A 53 -4.74 -3.97 19.44
CA VAL A 53 -6.18 -4.24 19.60
C VAL A 53 -6.40 -5.67 20.12
N GLY A 54 -5.53 -6.61 19.77
CA GLY A 54 -5.52 -7.97 20.33
C GLY A 54 -5.32 -7.99 21.85
N HIS A 55 -4.62 -7.01 22.42
CA HIS A 55 -4.36 -6.90 23.86
C HIS A 55 -5.49 -6.23 24.64
N LEU A 56 -6.32 -5.39 24.00
CA LEU A 56 -7.46 -4.75 24.64
C LEU A 56 -8.45 -5.77 25.21
N GLY A 57 -8.89 -5.54 26.46
CA GLY A 57 -9.79 -6.44 27.19
C GLY A 57 -9.15 -7.73 27.71
N THR A 58 -7.82 -7.88 27.56
CA THR A 58 -7.08 -9.04 28.08
C THR A 58 -6.28 -8.68 29.33
N ARG A 59 -5.59 -9.64 29.96
CA ARG A 59 -4.66 -9.37 31.08
C ARG A 59 -3.47 -8.48 30.69
N ARG A 60 -3.22 -8.28 29.40
CA ARG A 60 -2.15 -7.42 28.86
C ARG A 60 -2.64 -6.02 28.53
N ASP A 61 -3.91 -5.73 28.78
CA ASP A 61 -4.48 -4.41 28.61
C ASP A 61 -3.86 -3.45 29.63
N THR A 62 -3.18 -2.43 29.13
CA THR A 62 -2.49 -1.41 29.95
C THR A 62 -2.76 -0.03 29.34
N PRO A 63 -2.66 1.07 30.12
CA PRO A 63 -2.82 2.43 29.58
C PRO A 63 -1.93 2.69 28.35
N ARG A 64 -0.69 2.20 28.37
CA ARG A 64 0.23 2.29 27.22
C ARG A 64 -0.20 1.52 25.98
N VAL A 65 -0.95 0.42 26.11
CA VAL A 65 -1.52 -0.28 24.95
C VAL A 65 -2.62 0.59 24.34
N ARG A 66 -3.47 1.19 25.17
CA ARG A 66 -4.59 2.03 24.75
C ARG A 66 -4.11 3.30 24.05
N GLU A 67 -3.14 3.98 24.65
CA GLU A 67 -2.46 5.14 24.06
C GLU A 67 -1.90 4.79 22.67
N ARG A 68 -1.15 3.68 22.54
CA ARG A 68 -0.62 3.22 21.24
C ARG A 68 -1.72 2.87 20.23
N VAL A 69 -2.84 2.29 20.66
CA VAL A 69 -4.00 2.05 19.78
C VAL A 69 -4.56 3.39 19.28
N HIS A 70 -4.72 4.36 20.17
CA HIS A 70 -5.22 5.69 19.82
C HIS A 70 -4.31 6.41 18.82
N GLU A 71 -3.00 6.49 19.13
CA GLU A 71 -1.99 7.09 18.25
C GLU A 71 -1.97 6.42 16.86
N LEU A 72 -1.99 5.08 16.80
CA LEU A 72 -2.01 4.36 15.53
C LEU A 72 -3.28 4.60 14.73
N ILE A 73 -4.44 4.72 15.38
CA ILE A 73 -5.71 5.04 14.72
C ILE A 73 -5.66 6.45 14.13
N GLU A 74 -5.17 7.44 14.89
CA GLU A 74 -5.09 8.82 14.43
C GLU A 74 -4.08 8.99 13.29
N GLU A 75 -2.86 8.47 13.45
CA GLU A 75 -1.82 8.49 12.41
C GLU A 75 -2.31 7.83 11.12
N SER A 76 -2.94 6.65 11.25
CA SER A 76 -3.46 5.93 10.08
C SER A 76 -4.59 6.69 9.41
N ARG A 77 -5.50 7.31 10.18
CA ARG A 77 -6.61 8.11 9.64
C ARG A 77 -6.10 9.24 8.75
N ASP A 78 -5.12 9.99 9.23
CA ASP A 78 -4.59 11.14 8.50
C ASP A 78 -3.82 10.68 7.26
N LEU A 79 -3.06 9.59 7.38
CA LEU A 79 -2.37 8.99 6.24
C LEU A 79 -3.35 8.40 5.20
N PHE A 80 -4.48 7.82 5.61
CA PHE A 80 -5.54 7.40 4.70
C PHE A 80 -6.16 8.58 3.95
N LYS A 81 -6.37 9.73 4.61
CA LYS A 81 -6.85 10.96 3.93
C LYS A 81 -5.88 11.41 2.84
N GLU A 82 -4.58 11.49 3.16
CA GLU A 82 -3.56 11.85 2.18
C GLU A 82 -3.48 10.88 0.99
N VAL A 83 -3.46 9.56 1.27
CA VAL A 83 -3.41 8.56 0.22
C VAL A 83 -4.69 8.59 -0.61
N GLY A 84 -5.85 8.77 0.01
CA GLY A 84 -7.13 8.88 -0.70
C GLY A 84 -7.18 10.08 -1.66
N GLU A 85 -6.65 11.23 -1.26
CA GLU A 85 -6.51 12.38 -2.17
C GLU A 85 -5.52 12.10 -3.31
N GLY A 86 -4.38 11.48 -3.02
CA GLY A 86 -3.41 11.13 -4.04
C GLY A 86 -3.96 10.08 -5.03
N VAL A 87 -4.69 9.08 -4.54
CA VAL A 87 -5.39 8.08 -5.38
C VAL A 87 -6.37 8.78 -6.31
N LYS A 88 -7.18 9.74 -5.83
CA LYS A 88 -8.06 10.52 -6.70
C LYS A 88 -7.30 11.28 -7.79
N LYS A 89 -6.21 11.97 -7.44
CA LYS A 89 -5.36 12.70 -8.40
C LYS A 89 -4.78 11.79 -9.46
N VAL A 90 -4.26 10.63 -9.03
CA VAL A 90 -3.73 9.59 -9.93
C VAL A 90 -4.82 9.08 -10.86
N GLN A 91 -6.06 8.99 -10.40
CA GLN A 91 -7.19 8.47 -11.19
C GLN A 91 -7.76 9.46 -12.21
N THR A 92 -7.67 10.77 -11.93
CA THR A 92 -8.06 11.82 -12.89
C THR A 92 -6.95 12.19 -13.88
N TRP A 93 -5.84 11.44 -13.91
CA TRP A 93 -4.71 11.74 -14.78
C TRP A 93 -5.07 11.51 -16.26
N GLU A 94 -4.89 12.53 -17.09
CA GLU A 94 -5.19 12.49 -18.52
C GLU A 94 -4.10 11.73 -19.30
N ASP A 95 -4.46 11.19 -20.47
CA ASP A 95 -3.53 10.54 -21.41
C ASP A 95 -2.61 9.44 -20.80
N VAL A 96 -3.16 8.64 -19.89
CA VAL A 96 -2.41 7.56 -19.25
C VAL A 96 -2.02 6.45 -20.21
N THR A 97 -0.75 6.06 -20.16
CA THR A 97 -0.24 4.87 -20.85
C THR A 97 -0.82 3.59 -20.22
N PRO A 98 -0.80 2.44 -20.92
CA PRO A 98 -1.27 1.17 -20.35
C PRO A 98 -0.60 0.83 -19.00
N THR A 99 0.72 1.05 -18.89
CA THR A 99 1.46 0.82 -17.64
C THR A 99 1.01 1.75 -16.51
N GLN A 100 0.75 3.02 -16.83
CA GLN A 100 0.25 3.98 -15.84
C GLN A 100 -1.18 3.63 -15.41
N LYS A 101 -2.04 3.20 -16.34
CA LYS A 101 -3.39 2.71 -16.04
C LYS A 101 -3.38 1.49 -15.11
N TYR A 102 -2.46 0.57 -15.31
CA TYR A 102 -2.25 -0.54 -14.37
C TYR A 102 -1.88 -0.03 -12.97
N MET A 103 -0.97 0.94 -12.88
CA MET A 103 -0.54 1.52 -11.60
C MET A 103 -1.70 2.25 -10.89
N GLN A 104 -2.54 2.99 -11.61
CA GLN A 104 -3.78 3.58 -11.08
C GLN A 104 -4.68 2.51 -10.44
N GLN A 105 -4.97 1.44 -11.17
CA GLN A 105 -5.84 0.34 -10.72
C GLN A 105 -5.24 -0.39 -9.51
N LYS A 106 -3.94 -0.68 -9.54
CA LYS A 106 -3.24 -1.35 -8.46
C LYS A 106 -3.32 -0.52 -7.17
N LEU A 107 -2.95 0.76 -7.24
CA LEU A 107 -3.00 1.69 -6.10
C LEU A 107 -4.39 1.76 -5.49
N SER A 108 -5.43 1.86 -6.32
CA SER A 108 -6.81 1.95 -5.84
C SER A 108 -7.30 0.68 -5.14
N ARG A 109 -6.94 -0.50 -5.67
CA ARG A 109 -7.29 -1.80 -5.06
C ARG A 109 -6.57 -2.02 -3.74
N GLU A 110 -5.26 -1.78 -3.71
CA GLU A 110 -4.47 -1.92 -2.48
C GLU A 110 -4.96 -0.94 -1.41
N PHE A 111 -5.30 0.30 -1.79
CA PHE A 111 -5.90 1.27 -0.89
C PHE A 111 -7.22 0.80 -0.30
N GLN A 112 -8.15 0.33 -1.15
CA GLN A 112 -9.44 -0.17 -0.71
C GLN A 112 -9.30 -1.36 0.25
N SER A 113 -8.37 -2.29 -0.05
CA SER A 113 -8.08 -3.43 0.82
C SER A 113 -7.55 -2.98 2.18
N SER A 114 -6.55 -2.10 2.18
CA SER A 114 -5.92 -1.58 3.41
C SER A 114 -6.92 -0.79 4.27
N LEU A 115 -7.77 0.03 3.64
CA LEU A 115 -8.79 0.81 4.32
C LEU A 115 -9.88 -0.08 4.92
N SER A 116 -10.31 -1.13 4.22
CA SER A 116 -11.29 -2.09 4.74
C SER A 116 -10.77 -2.84 5.96
N GLU A 117 -9.49 -3.25 5.94
CA GLU A 117 -8.84 -3.88 7.09
C GLU A 117 -8.78 -2.92 8.28
N PHE A 118 -8.35 -1.68 8.04
CA PHE A 118 -8.29 -0.65 9.06
C PHE A 118 -9.67 -0.38 9.70
N GLN A 119 -10.72 -0.23 8.90
CA GLN A 119 -12.09 0.00 9.41
C GLN A 119 -12.58 -1.16 10.31
N SER A 120 -12.22 -2.40 9.96
CA SER A 120 -12.53 -3.58 10.78
C SER A 120 -11.80 -3.53 12.12
N LEU A 121 -10.50 -3.19 12.10
CA LEU A 121 -9.68 -3.04 13.31
C LEU A 121 -10.19 -1.90 14.19
N GLN A 122 -10.54 -0.76 13.60
CA GLN A 122 -11.08 0.40 14.30
C GLN A 122 -12.40 0.07 15.01
N ARG A 123 -13.34 -0.60 14.32
CA ARG A 123 -14.59 -1.08 14.95
C ARG A 123 -14.32 -2.04 16.10
N THR A 124 -13.43 -3.00 15.89
CA THR A 124 -13.04 -3.96 16.93
C THR A 124 -12.44 -3.27 18.15
N ALA A 125 -11.57 -2.26 17.94
CA ALA A 125 -10.99 -1.47 19.01
C ALA A 125 -12.07 -0.74 19.82
N LEU A 126 -13.00 -0.09 19.12
CA LEU A 126 -14.11 0.65 19.71
C LEU A 126 -15.03 -0.26 20.53
N ASP A 127 -15.42 -1.42 20.00
CA ASP A 127 -16.27 -2.39 20.71
C ASP A 127 -15.59 -2.89 22.00
N LYS A 128 -14.28 -3.18 21.93
CA LYS A 128 -13.50 -3.62 23.10
C LYS A 128 -13.33 -2.51 24.14
N GLN A 129 -13.06 -1.28 23.73
CA GLN A 129 -12.94 -0.14 24.64
C GLN A 129 -14.27 0.16 25.32
N LYS A 130 -15.39 0.16 24.58
CA LYS A 130 -16.74 0.30 25.15
C LYS A 130 -17.04 -0.80 26.16
N ALA A 131 -16.77 -2.06 25.81
CA ALA A 131 -16.96 -3.18 26.74
C ALA A 131 -16.12 -3.02 28.02
N SER A 132 -14.88 -2.55 27.91
CA SER A 132 -14.02 -2.26 29.07
C SER A 132 -14.56 -1.13 29.94
N VAL A 133 -15.11 -0.06 29.35
CA VAL A 133 -15.68 1.07 30.09
C VAL A 133 -16.96 0.64 30.80
N THR A 134 -17.86 -0.07 30.13
CA THR A 134 -19.10 -0.59 30.74
C THR A 134 -18.78 -1.53 31.90
N ALA A 135 -17.79 -2.42 31.75
CA ALA A 135 -17.36 -3.31 32.83
C ALA A 135 -16.81 -2.51 34.02
N ALA A 136 -15.96 -1.50 33.78
CA ALA A 136 -15.41 -0.65 34.84
C ALA A 136 -16.51 0.13 35.59
N ARG A 137 -17.46 0.74 34.86
CA ARG A 137 -18.61 1.44 35.46
C ARG A 137 -19.45 0.50 36.33
N SER A 138 -19.70 -0.74 35.89
CA SER A 138 -20.49 -1.70 36.68
C SER A 138 -19.83 -2.12 37.99
N VAL A 139 -18.49 -2.11 38.06
CA VAL A 139 -17.74 -2.39 39.28
C VAL A 139 -17.85 -1.22 40.26
N ILE A 140 -17.74 0.02 39.76
CA ILE A 140 -17.89 1.22 40.60
C ILE A 140 -19.31 1.28 41.18
N ASP A 141 -20.33 1.07 40.35
CA ASP A 141 -21.74 1.11 40.77
C ASP A 141 -22.09 0.00 41.78
N ALA A 142 -21.45 -1.18 41.67
CA ALA A 142 -21.59 -2.24 42.67
C ALA A 142 -20.83 -1.98 43.99
N THR A 143 -19.88 -1.04 43.99
CA THR A 143 -19.06 -0.68 45.16
C THR A 143 -19.61 0.57 45.87
N ASP A 144 -20.52 1.31 45.24
CA ASP A 144 -21.21 2.46 45.82
C ASP A 144 -22.58 2.06 46.41
N PRO A 145 -22.72 1.95 47.74
CA PRO A 145 -23.99 1.60 48.38
C PRO A 145 -25.06 2.70 48.24
N SER A 146 -24.69 3.92 47.84
CA SER A 146 -25.63 5.06 47.75
C SER A 146 -26.58 5.00 46.55
N HIS A 147 -26.35 4.10 45.58
CA HIS A 147 -27.21 3.88 44.41
C HIS A 147 -28.11 2.64 44.50
N SER A 148 -28.06 1.90 45.62
CA SER A 148 -29.00 0.81 45.88
C SER A 148 -30.38 1.36 46.28
N SER A 149 -31.25 1.61 45.30
CA SER A 149 -32.67 1.87 45.54
C SER A 149 -33.38 0.57 45.98
N HIS A 150 -33.07 0.10 47.18
CA HIS A 150 -33.85 -0.95 47.85
C HIS A 150 -35.07 -0.29 48.55
N PRO A 151 -36.30 -0.76 48.31
CA PRO A 151 -37.44 -0.33 49.12
C PRO A 151 -37.22 -0.83 50.55
N LEU A 152 -37.08 0.11 51.48
CA LEU A 152 -37.05 -0.15 52.92
C LEU A 152 -38.34 -0.88 53.34
N LEU A 153 -38.23 -2.18 53.56
CA LEU A 153 -39.19 -2.97 54.33
C LEU A 153 -38.54 -3.25 55.70
N ASP A 154 -39.22 -2.76 56.74
CA ASP A 154 -38.88 -2.85 58.17
C ASP A 154 -38.40 -4.23 58.61
N GLU A 155 -37.18 -4.33 59.18
CA GLU A 155 -36.90 -5.33 60.21
C GLU A 155 -35.71 -4.91 61.12
N PRO A 156 -35.88 -4.89 62.47
CA PRO A 156 -34.87 -4.35 63.40
C PRO A 156 -33.78 -5.37 63.78
N GLN A 157 -33.30 -6.17 62.83
CA GLN A 157 -32.28 -7.21 63.07
C GLN A 157 -30.95 -6.99 62.31
N LEU A 158 -30.81 -5.89 61.57
CA LEU A 158 -29.67 -5.63 60.66
C LEU A 158 -28.48 -4.85 61.25
N LEU A 159 -28.55 -4.37 62.49
CA LEU A 159 -27.49 -3.52 63.07
C LEU A 159 -26.12 -4.23 63.19
N GLN A 160 -26.08 -5.56 63.25
CA GLN A 160 -24.81 -6.31 63.32
C GLN A 160 -24.22 -6.64 61.92
N GLN A 161 -25.02 -6.61 60.85
CA GLN A 161 -24.51 -6.72 59.47
C GLN A 161 -24.00 -5.39 58.93
N HIS A 162 -24.57 -4.27 59.37
CA HIS A 162 -24.19 -2.94 58.91
C HIS A 162 -22.73 -2.57 59.27
N GLU A 163 -22.20 -3.10 60.37
CA GLU A 163 -20.81 -2.83 60.80
C GLU A 163 -19.78 -3.57 59.92
N GLN A 164 -20.16 -4.69 59.29
CA GLN A 164 -19.31 -5.36 58.28
C GLN A 164 -19.39 -4.68 56.91
N GLU A 165 -20.52 -4.06 56.58
CA GLU A 165 -20.74 -3.35 55.31
C GLU A 165 -19.92 -2.06 55.22
N LEU A 166 -19.76 -1.35 56.35
CA LEU A 166 -18.89 -0.17 56.49
C LEU A 166 -17.40 -0.45 56.24
N THR A 167 -16.97 -1.71 56.28
CA THR A 167 -15.56 -2.10 56.07
C THR A 167 -15.23 -2.30 54.58
N HIS A 168 -16.24 -2.35 53.70
CA HIS A 168 -16.10 -2.54 52.25
C HIS A 168 -16.20 -1.25 51.43
N LEU A 169 -16.14 -0.09 52.09
CA LEU A 169 -16.04 1.19 51.39
C LEU A 169 -14.65 1.30 50.76
N ALA A 170 -14.58 1.22 49.43
CA ALA A 170 -13.40 1.68 48.72
C ALA A 170 -13.16 3.16 49.10
N PRO A 171 -11.92 3.58 49.39
CA PRO A 171 -11.64 4.96 49.76
C PRO A 171 -12.12 5.87 48.62
N GLN A 172 -12.86 6.95 48.93
CA GLN A 172 -13.43 7.88 47.95
C GLN A 172 -12.42 8.33 46.88
N SER A 173 -11.15 8.51 47.26
CA SER A 173 -10.06 8.85 46.35
C SER A 173 -9.77 7.81 45.27
N GLU A 174 -10.04 6.53 45.54
CA GLU A 174 -9.89 5.44 44.57
C GLU A 174 -11.04 5.45 43.56
N VAL A 175 -12.28 5.75 44.00
CA VAL A 175 -13.44 5.94 43.12
C VAL A 175 -13.21 7.13 42.21
N ASP A 176 -12.82 8.28 42.75
CA ASP A 176 -12.53 9.49 41.98
C ASP A 176 -11.43 9.26 40.91
N PHE A 177 -10.40 8.47 41.25
CA PHE A 177 -9.35 8.09 40.30
C PHE A 177 -9.87 7.16 39.18
N GLN A 178 -10.72 6.19 39.51
CA GLN A 178 -11.32 5.30 38.52
C GLN A 178 -12.27 6.06 37.58
N ASP A 179 -13.05 7.00 38.11
CA ASP A 179 -13.93 7.86 37.31
C ASP A 179 -13.14 8.75 36.34
N ALA A 180 -12.04 9.35 36.80
CA ALA A 180 -11.15 10.12 35.92
C ALA A 180 -10.59 9.26 34.77
N LEU A 181 -10.19 8.02 35.05
CA LEU A 181 -9.74 7.07 34.02
C LEU A 181 -10.86 6.64 33.06
N ILE A 182 -12.12 6.59 33.52
CA ILE A 182 -13.26 6.28 32.67
C ILE A 182 -13.55 7.46 31.74
N LEU A 183 -13.50 8.70 32.24
CA LEU A 183 -13.73 9.90 31.44
C LEU A 183 -12.70 10.03 30.30
N GLU A 184 -11.42 9.81 30.59
CA GLU A 184 -10.35 9.79 29.57
C GLU A 184 -10.65 8.78 28.45
N ARG A 185 -11.09 7.57 28.82
CA ARG A 185 -11.47 6.53 27.85
C ARG A 185 -12.68 6.91 27.02
N GLU A 186 -13.65 7.60 27.60
CA GLU A 186 -14.85 8.04 26.87
C GLU A 186 -14.52 9.11 25.84
N GLU A 187 -13.56 10.00 26.15
CA GLU A 187 -13.01 10.95 25.18
C GLU A 187 -12.30 10.22 24.03
N GLU A 188 -11.43 9.24 24.34
CA GLU A 188 -10.77 8.41 23.32
C GLU A 188 -11.78 7.69 22.41
N ILE A 189 -12.81 7.06 23.00
CA ILE A 189 -13.87 6.37 22.26
C ILE A 189 -14.59 7.35 21.32
N ARG A 190 -14.92 8.55 21.80
CA ARG A 190 -15.60 9.57 21.00
C ARG A 190 -14.74 10.04 19.82
N ASN A 191 -13.43 10.19 20.01
CA ASN A 191 -12.50 10.53 18.94
C ASN A 191 -12.41 9.42 17.88
N ILE A 192 -12.36 8.16 18.31
CA ILE A 192 -12.39 7.01 17.39
C ILE A 192 -13.70 6.98 16.62
N GLU A 193 -14.85 7.20 17.28
CA GLU A 193 -16.19 7.25 16.66
C GLU A 193 -16.31 8.31 15.57
N GLN A 194 -15.82 9.53 15.83
CA GLN A 194 -15.78 10.59 14.83
C GLN A 194 -14.94 10.19 13.62
N GLY A 195 -13.78 9.55 13.85
CA GLY A 195 -12.90 9.06 12.79
C GLY A 195 -13.55 8.01 11.87
N VAL A 196 -14.49 7.19 12.37
CA VAL A 196 -15.21 6.20 11.54
C VAL A 196 -16.03 6.87 10.44
N GLY A 197 -16.68 8.00 10.76
CA GLY A 197 -17.52 8.74 9.83
C GLY A 197 -16.73 9.31 8.64
N ASP A 198 -15.60 9.95 8.93
CA ASP A 198 -14.71 10.53 7.93
C ASP A 198 -14.21 9.49 6.91
N LEU A 199 -13.80 8.32 7.40
CA LEU A 199 -13.25 7.27 6.55
C LEU A 199 -14.32 6.55 5.74
N ASN A 200 -15.57 6.53 6.19
CA ASN A 200 -16.66 5.96 5.40
C ASN A 200 -16.91 6.79 4.12
N VAL A 201 -16.83 8.12 4.20
CA VAL A 201 -16.94 9.01 3.03
C VAL A 201 -15.80 8.73 2.05
N LEU A 202 -14.57 8.62 2.56
CA LEU A 202 -13.38 8.28 1.78
C LEU A 202 -13.53 6.92 1.08
N PHE A 203 -14.02 5.91 1.81
CA PHE A 203 -14.25 4.57 1.29
C PHE A 203 -15.25 4.55 0.14
N GLN A 204 -16.39 5.24 0.30
CA GLN A 204 -17.41 5.32 -0.76
C GLN A 204 -16.87 6.00 -2.02
N GLN A 205 -16.13 7.09 -1.85
CA GLN A 205 -15.52 7.82 -2.96
C GLN A 205 -14.53 6.95 -3.75
N VAL A 206 -13.72 6.14 -3.06
CA VAL A 206 -12.76 5.26 -3.77
C VAL A 206 -13.41 3.98 -4.30
N ALA A 207 -14.40 3.42 -3.60
CA ALA A 207 -15.15 2.26 -4.07
C ALA A 207 -15.87 2.56 -5.40
N GLN A 208 -16.42 3.76 -5.55
CA GLN A 208 -16.98 4.22 -6.82
C GLN A 208 -15.93 4.20 -7.93
N ILE A 209 -14.76 4.81 -7.67
CA ILE A 209 -13.64 4.89 -8.62
C ILE A 209 -13.18 3.49 -9.06
N VAL A 210 -13.09 2.52 -8.14
CA VAL A 210 -12.68 1.13 -8.46
C VAL A 210 -13.76 0.38 -9.25
N SER A 211 -15.05 0.58 -8.94
CA SER A 211 -16.16 -0.13 -9.59
C SER A 211 -16.31 0.22 -11.08
N GLU A 212 -15.96 1.46 -11.45
CA GLU A 212 -16.01 1.95 -12.82
C GLU A 212 -14.89 1.38 -13.71
N GLN A 213 -13.90 0.69 -13.12
CA GLN A 213 -12.66 0.26 -13.80
C GLN A 213 -12.58 -1.24 -14.16
N GLY A 214 -13.72 -1.90 -14.32
CA GLY A 214 -13.79 -3.32 -14.71
C GLY A 214 -13.08 -3.66 -16.04
N GLU A 215 -12.49 -4.87 -16.11
CA GLU A 215 -12.01 -5.59 -17.30
C GLU A 215 -10.66 -5.20 -17.98
N THR A 216 -9.84 -4.29 -17.43
CA THR A 216 -8.54 -3.91 -18.08
C THR A 216 -7.26 -4.48 -17.46
N LEU A 217 -7.34 -5.35 -16.45
CA LEU A 217 -6.16 -6.00 -15.86
C LEU A 217 -5.64 -7.19 -16.70
N ASP A 218 -6.52 -7.99 -17.30
CA ASP A 218 -6.14 -9.20 -18.03
C ASP A 218 -5.30 -8.90 -19.29
N THR A 219 -5.52 -7.73 -19.92
CA THR A 219 -4.78 -7.36 -21.13
C THR A 219 -3.32 -6.93 -20.86
N ILE A 220 -2.97 -6.57 -19.61
CA ILE A 220 -1.65 -6.01 -19.27
C ILE A 220 -0.72 -7.04 -18.61
N ALA A 221 -1.25 -8.00 -17.85
CA ALA A 221 -0.47 -9.18 -17.45
C ALA A 221 0.13 -9.85 -18.69
N ASN A 222 -0.69 -9.97 -19.75
CA ASN A 222 -0.25 -10.43 -21.06
C ASN A 222 0.82 -9.51 -21.70
N ASN A 223 0.74 -8.18 -21.56
CA ASN A 223 1.75 -7.28 -22.13
C ASN A 223 3.09 -7.30 -21.38
N VAL A 224 3.10 -7.47 -20.05
CA VAL A 224 4.35 -7.61 -19.28
C VAL A 224 5.02 -8.96 -19.57
N GLU A 225 4.24 -10.02 -19.71
CA GLU A 225 4.72 -11.32 -20.17
C GLU A 225 5.32 -11.22 -21.58
N ASN A 226 4.62 -10.54 -22.50
CA ASN A 226 5.12 -10.28 -23.86
C ASN A 226 6.42 -9.47 -23.86
N VAL A 227 6.54 -8.39 -23.07
CA VAL A 227 7.78 -7.57 -23.01
C VAL A 227 8.96 -8.37 -22.45
N ARG A 228 8.72 -9.25 -21.48
CA ARG A 228 9.75 -10.16 -20.95
C ARG A 228 10.22 -11.13 -22.02
N ASP A 229 9.28 -11.72 -22.76
CA ASP A 229 9.57 -12.68 -23.82
C ASP A 229 10.24 -12.03 -25.02
N ASP A 230 9.82 -10.81 -25.41
CA ASP A 230 10.44 -10.01 -26.47
C ASP A 230 11.88 -9.62 -26.10
N THR A 231 12.15 -9.24 -24.84
CA THR A 231 13.50 -8.91 -24.38
C THR A 231 14.40 -10.15 -24.37
N ALA A 232 13.87 -11.30 -23.95
CA ALA A 232 14.60 -12.56 -24.01
C ALA A 232 14.86 -13.01 -25.47
N GLY A 233 13.93 -12.74 -26.39
CA GLY A 233 14.09 -12.93 -27.82
C GLY A 233 15.18 -12.04 -28.41
N ALA A 234 15.18 -10.75 -28.05
CA ALA A 234 16.19 -9.79 -28.49
C ALA A 234 17.61 -10.17 -28.02
N ASP A 235 17.80 -10.62 -26.76
CA ASP A 235 19.10 -11.13 -26.29
C ASP A 235 19.58 -12.34 -27.12
N ARG A 236 18.66 -13.25 -27.48
CA ARG A 236 19.00 -14.40 -28.34
C ARG A 236 19.42 -13.97 -29.74
N GLU A 237 18.71 -13.04 -30.35
CA GLU A 237 19.06 -12.51 -31.67
C GLU A 237 20.40 -11.76 -31.65
N LEU A 238 20.64 -10.92 -30.64
CA LEU A 238 21.92 -10.22 -30.46
C LEU A 238 23.09 -11.20 -30.29
N ARG A 239 22.91 -12.27 -29.50
CA ARG A 239 23.92 -13.34 -29.36
C ARG A 239 24.14 -14.10 -30.67
N SER A 240 23.08 -14.33 -31.43
CA SER A 240 23.18 -14.97 -32.75
C SER A 240 23.95 -14.08 -33.73
N ALA A 241 23.57 -12.80 -33.83
CA ALA A 241 24.24 -11.80 -34.67
C ALA A 241 25.73 -11.66 -34.32
N ALA A 242 26.07 -11.62 -33.02
CA ALA A 242 27.46 -11.59 -32.56
C ALA A 242 28.25 -12.83 -33.00
N ARG A 243 27.64 -14.03 -32.94
CA ARG A 243 28.25 -15.27 -33.45
C ARG A 243 28.44 -15.23 -34.97
N TYR A 244 27.44 -14.77 -35.72
CA TYR A 244 27.57 -14.60 -37.17
C TYR A 244 28.69 -13.63 -37.54
N GLN A 245 28.79 -12.48 -36.88
CA GLN A 245 29.88 -11.53 -37.11
C GLN A 245 31.25 -12.11 -36.78
N LYS A 246 31.39 -12.86 -35.67
CA LYS A 246 32.66 -13.51 -35.31
C LYS A 246 33.11 -14.51 -36.38
N ASN A 247 32.18 -15.31 -36.90
CA ASN A 247 32.49 -16.28 -37.96
C ASN A 247 32.75 -15.62 -39.32
N ALA A 248 32.05 -14.52 -39.62
CA ALA A 248 32.25 -13.74 -40.84
C ALA A 248 33.64 -13.10 -40.89
N ARG A 249 34.16 -12.60 -39.75
CA ARG A 249 35.53 -12.05 -39.65
C ARG A 249 36.61 -13.07 -40.01
N GLY A 250 36.46 -14.32 -39.57
CA GLY A 250 37.39 -15.40 -39.93
C GLY A 250 37.39 -15.70 -41.43
N LYS A 251 36.20 -15.77 -42.04
CA LYS A 251 36.05 -15.98 -43.48
C LYS A 251 36.58 -14.80 -44.31
N ALA A 252 36.32 -13.57 -43.87
CA ALA A 252 36.81 -12.36 -44.52
C ALA A 252 38.35 -12.28 -44.49
N CYS A 253 38.99 -12.63 -43.38
CA CYS A 253 40.45 -12.71 -43.28
C CYS A 253 41.04 -13.73 -44.27
N CYS A 254 40.43 -14.92 -44.36
CA CYS A 254 40.87 -15.95 -45.30
C CYS A 254 40.73 -15.49 -46.77
N LEU A 255 39.62 -14.82 -47.10
CA LEU A 255 39.40 -14.26 -48.44
C LEU A 255 40.44 -13.18 -48.78
N LEU A 256 40.76 -12.28 -47.84
CA LEU A 256 41.80 -11.27 -48.02
C LEU A 256 43.19 -11.86 -48.24
N LEU A 257 43.55 -12.95 -47.53
CA LEU A 257 44.81 -13.65 -47.74
C LEU A 257 44.90 -14.25 -49.14
N ILE A 258 43.84 -14.91 -49.61
CA ILE A 258 43.79 -15.48 -50.96
C ILE A 258 43.96 -14.37 -52.02
N LEU A 259 43.26 -13.24 -51.85
CA LEU A 259 43.37 -12.10 -52.75
C LEU A 259 44.80 -11.54 -52.77
N SER A 260 45.42 -11.40 -51.60
CA SER A 260 46.82 -10.97 -51.48
C SER A 260 47.78 -11.89 -52.25
N VAL A 261 47.62 -13.22 -52.13
CA VAL A 261 48.46 -14.19 -52.85
C VAL A 261 48.29 -14.04 -54.36
N ILE A 262 47.04 -13.96 -54.85
CA ILE A 262 46.77 -13.78 -56.28
C ILE A 262 47.44 -12.48 -56.78
N LEU A 263 47.33 -11.39 -56.03
CA LEU A 263 47.94 -10.11 -56.39
C LEU A 263 49.47 -10.21 -56.48
N THR A 264 50.11 -10.90 -55.54
CA THR A 264 51.58 -11.09 -55.58
C THR A 264 52.03 -11.90 -56.79
N ILE A 265 51.28 -12.94 -57.18
CA ILE A 265 51.59 -13.77 -58.36
C ILE A 265 51.49 -12.91 -59.63
N VAL A 266 50.43 -12.12 -59.76
CA VAL A 266 50.23 -11.23 -60.91
C VAL A 266 51.37 -10.20 -61.02
N LEU A 267 51.77 -9.59 -59.90
CA LEU A 267 52.87 -8.64 -59.89
C LEU A 267 54.20 -9.29 -60.30
N LEU A 268 54.51 -10.48 -59.76
CA LEU A 268 55.73 -11.20 -60.15
C LEU A 268 55.74 -11.56 -61.64
N ALA A 269 54.60 -11.99 -62.20
CA ALA A 269 54.50 -12.31 -63.62
C ALA A 269 54.70 -11.08 -64.52
N VAL A 270 54.31 -9.88 -64.08
CA VAL A 270 54.47 -8.63 -64.84
C VAL A 270 55.88 -8.05 -64.70
N PHE A 271 56.56 -8.24 -63.56
CA PHE A 271 57.86 -7.62 -63.29
C PHE A 271 59.06 -8.54 -63.57
N LEU A 272 58.91 -9.87 -63.48
CA LEU A 272 59.99 -10.85 -63.73
C LEU A 272 59.78 -11.68 -65.02
N GLY A 273 58.58 -11.64 -65.60
CA GLY A 273 58.28 -12.20 -66.92
C GLY A 273 58.42 -11.15 -68.02
#